data_AF-A0AAE2Q0Z2-F1
#
_entry.id   AF-A0AAE2Q0Z2-F1
#
_cell.length_a   1.000
_cell.length_b   1.000
_cell.length_c   1.000
_cell.angle_alpha   90.00
_cell.angle_beta   90.00
_cell.angle_gamma   90.00
#
_symmetry.space_group_name_H-M   'P 1'
#
loop_
_entity.id
_entity.type
_entity.pdbx_description
1 polymer ?
#
loop_
_entity_poly.entity_id
_entity_poly.type
_entity_poly.pdbx_seq_one_letter_code
_entity_poly.pdbx_strand_id
1 'polypeptide(L)'
;MGRSVSLSKGHDALATRSLSDCSALAVLTGWDGSTYQNRTLMHLTGSNLELGLNPGNSDTRTLMHRLQASLDKNGHVILVGGVNSSSLQGMATTIGQTLHGEQPLRDLLNGHSGAAVTLASSAGITINADGTFKLLEGTGRGVLSREDIARVFDRVD
;
A
#
# COMPACT_ATOMS: atom_id res chain seq x y z
N MET A 1 -15.62 -2.35 -4.38
CA MET A 1 -15.12 -3.68 -4.80
C MET A 1 -13.61 -3.63 -4.86
N GLY A 2 -12.97 -4.68 -4.37
CA GLY A 2 -11.52 -4.82 -4.34
C GLY A 2 -10.92 -4.91 -5.72
N ARG A 3 -9.80 -4.22 -5.97
CA ARG A 3 -9.15 -4.22 -7.28
C ARG A 3 -7.66 -3.96 -7.17
N SER A 4 -6.89 -4.66 -8.00
CA SER A 4 -5.47 -4.37 -8.26
C SER A 4 -5.32 -3.86 -9.69
N VAL A 5 -4.48 -2.84 -9.88
CA VAL A 5 -4.11 -2.31 -11.20
C VAL A 5 -2.60 -2.18 -11.25
N SER A 6 -1.99 -2.76 -12.27
CA SER A 6 -0.56 -2.62 -12.54
C SER A 6 -0.34 -1.95 -13.89
N LEU A 7 0.55 -0.96 -13.92
CA LEU A 7 1.09 -0.35 -15.14
C LEU A 7 2.57 -0.71 -15.22
N SER A 8 3.02 -1.18 -16.37
CA SER A 8 4.40 -1.61 -16.62
C SER A 8 5.19 -0.65 -17.52
N LYS A 9 4.55 0.40 -18.04
CA LYS A 9 5.12 1.50 -18.85
C LYS A 9 4.19 2.74 -18.80
N GLY A 10 4.69 3.88 -19.27
CA GLY A 10 3.91 5.11 -19.48
C GLY A 10 3.79 5.99 -18.24
N HIS A 11 3.12 7.14 -18.41
CA HIS A 11 3.07 8.22 -17.41
C HIS A 11 1.70 8.34 -16.70
N ASP A 12 0.76 7.44 -17.00
CA ASP A 12 -0.59 7.52 -16.47
C ASP A 12 -0.61 7.37 -14.96
N ALA A 13 -1.39 8.20 -14.27
CA ALA A 13 -1.54 8.12 -12.82
C ALA A 13 -2.43 6.94 -12.41
N LEU A 14 -2.14 6.36 -11.24
CA LEU A 14 -3.00 5.38 -10.59
C LEU A 14 -3.78 6.08 -9.47
N ALA A 15 -5.09 5.86 -9.40
CA ALA A 15 -5.92 6.47 -8.37
C ALA A 15 -6.95 5.51 -7.81
N THR A 16 -7.26 5.70 -6.52
CA THR A 16 -8.37 5.04 -5.84
C THR A 16 -9.02 5.99 -4.84
N ARG A 17 -10.31 5.79 -4.60
CA ARG A 17 -11.17 6.63 -3.74
C ARG A 17 -12.08 5.75 -2.90
N SER A 18 -12.85 6.39 -2.02
CA SER A 18 -13.81 5.72 -1.13
C SER A 18 -13.12 4.77 -0.15
N LEU A 19 -11.93 5.16 0.34
CA LEU A 19 -11.22 4.47 1.42
C LEU A 19 -11.87 4.84 2.76
N SER A 20 -13.07 4.31 3.03
CA SER A 20 -13.71 4.41 4.34
C SER A 20 -13.11 3.36 5.28
N ASP A 21 -13.61 2.12 5.22
CA ASP A 21 -13.04 0.95 5.92
C ASP A 21 -12.02 0.19 5.05
N CYS A 22 -11.80 0.67 3.82
CA CYS A 22 -10.87 0.08 2.86
C CYS A 22 -9.48 0.67 3.04
N SER A 23 -8.47 -0.01 2.51
CA SER A 23 -7.12 0.51 2.41
C SER A 23 -6.63 0.50 0.97
N ALA A 24 -5.60 1.28 0.70
CA ALA A 24 -4.87 1.22 -0.56
C ALA A 24 -3.42 0.84 -0.32
N LEU A 25 -2.89 -0.10 -1.11
CA LEU A 25 -1.48 -0.45 -1.12
C LEU A 25 -0.92 -0.18 -2.50
N ALA A 26 0.10 0.66 -2.58
CA ALA A 26 0.86 0.89 -3.78
C ALA A 26 2.30 0.39 -3.65
N VAL A 27 2.80 -0.20 -4.72
CA VAL A 27 4.18 -0.69 -4.83
C VAL A 27 4.75 -0.18 -6.15
N LEU A 28 5.79 0.63 -6.07
CA LEU A 28 6.47 1.27 -7.19
C LEU A 28 7.90 0.73 -7.28
N THR A 29 8.31 0.23 -8.45
CA THR A 29 9.62 -0.41 -8.66
C THR A 29 10.21 -0.11 -10.04
N GLY A 30 11.51 -0.36 -10.20
CA GLY A 30 12.21 -0.09 -11.46
C GLY A 30 12.34 1.41 -11.76
N TRP A 31 12.89 2.16 -10.80
CA TRP A 31 13.20 3.58 -11.01
C TRP A 31 14.30 3.75 -12.07
N ASP A 32 14.03 4.54 -13.11
CA ASP A 32 14.97 4.78 -14.21
C ASP A 32 15.73 6.12 -14.11
N GLY A 33 15.52 6.88 -13.04
CA GLY A 33 16.03 8.25 -12.88
C GLY A 33 14.97 9.33 -13.02
N SER A 34 13.81 9.03 -13.62
CA SER A 34 12.69 9.96 -13.80
C SER A 34 11.34 9.37 -13.42
N THR A 35 11.11 8.08 -13.64
CA THR A 35 9.82 7.42 -13.38
C THR A 35 10.00 5.98 -12.91
N TYR A 36 9.00 5.48 -12.19
CA TYR A 36 8.85 4.07 -11.86
C TYR A 36 8.24 3.32 -13.04
N GLN A 37 9.00 2.39 -13.60
CA GLN A 37 8.56 1.57 -14.72
C GLN A 37 7.41 0.64 -14.34
N ASN A 38 7.40 0.13 -13.11
CA ASN A 38 6.34 -0.74 -12.61
C ASN A 38 5.62 -0.07 -11.44
N ARG A 39 4.31 0.09 -11.57
CA ARG A 39 3.47 0.73 -10.55
C ARG A 39 2.22 -0.09 -10.36
N THR A 40 2.03 -0.60 -9.15
CA THR A 40 0.83 -1.36 -8.78
C THR A 40 0.07 -0.59 -7.72
N LEU A 41 -1.24 -0.44 -7.89
CA LEU A 41 -2.16 0.11 -6.89
C LEU A 41 -3.27 -0.89 -6.61
N MET A 42 -3.40 -1.28 -5.35
CA MET A 42 -4.45 -2.14 -4.82
C MET A 42 -5.41 -1.31 -3.99
N HIS A 43 -6.71 -1.51 -4.21
CA HIS A 43 -7.78 -1.13 -3.31
C HIS A 43 -8.25 -2.40 -2.59
N LEU A 44 -8.01 -2.48 -1.29
CA LEU A 44 -8.34 -3.62 -0.44
C LEU A 44 -9.64 -3.33 0.30
N THR A 45 -10.72 -3.99 -0.12
CA THR A 45 -12.02 -3.86 0.54
C THR A 45 -11.95 -4.38 1.98
N GLY A 46 -12.46 -3.58 2.92
CA GLY A 46 -12.40 -3.90 4.36
C GLY A 46 -10.98 -4.00 4.91
N SER A 47 -9.98 -3.46 4.19
CA SER A 47 -8.56 -3.59 4.51
C SER A 47 -8.11 -5.05 4.67
N ASN A 48 -8.80 -5.99 4.04
CA ASN A 48 -8.56 -7.42 4.17
C ASN A 48 -7.70 -7.93 3.02
N LEU A 49 -6.60 -8.63 3.31
CA LEU A 49 -5.72 -9.13 2.24
C LEU A 49 -6.26 -10.40 1.57
N GLU A 50 -6.86 -11.31 2.32
CA GLU A 50 -7.37 -12.59 1.81
C GLU A 50 -8.61 -12.40 0.90
N LEU A 51 -9.54 -11.52 1.32
CA LEU A 51 -10.85 -11.34 0.70
C LEU A 51 -11.07 -9.95 0.10
N GLY A 52 -10.16 -9.00 0.35
CA GLY A 52 -10.35 -7.61 -0.05
C GLY A 52 -9.99 -7.31 -1.50
N LEU A 53 -9.48 -8.29 -2.26
CA LEU A 53 -9.36 -8.26 -3.72
C LEU A 53 -10.46 -9.11 -4.34
N ASN A 54 -11.05 -8.67 -5.45
CA ASN A 54 -12.12 -9.44 -6.10
C ASN A 54 -11.62 -10.86 -6.49
N PRO A 55 -12.39 -11.93 -6.18
CA PRO A 55 -11.96 -13.34 -6.28
C PRO A 55 -11.67 -13.86 -7.70
N GLY A 56 -11.73 -13.01 -8.74
CA GLY A 56 -11.33 -13.34 -10.11
C GLY A 56 -9.94 -12.83 -10.51
N ASN A 57 -9.29 -12.01 -9.68
CA ASN A 57 -8.02 -11.36 -9.97
C ASN A 57 -6.89 -11.97 -9.14
N SER A 58 -6.40 -13.15 -9.55
CA SER A 58 -5.17 -13.80 -9.04
C SER A 58 -5.14 -14.13 -7.53
N ASP A 59 -4.44 -15.22 -7.19
CA ASP A 59 -4.12 -15.56 -5.80
C ASP A 59 -3.39 -14.38 -5.14
N THR A 60 -4.00 -13.77 -4.10
CA THR A 60 -3.42 -12.62 -3.39
C THR A 60 -2.03 -12.97 -2.86
N ARG A 61 -1.80 -14.20 -2.41
CA ARG A 61 -0.47 -14.62 -1.93
C ARG A 61 0.57 -14.53 -3.03
N THR A 62 0.26 -15.09 -4.20
CA THR A 62 1.12 -15.01 -5.39
C THR A 62 1.39 -13.55 -5.79
N LEU A 63 0.38 -12.68 -5.74
CA LEU A 63 0.55 -11.25 -6.01
C LEU A 63 1.50 -10.59 -5.00
N MET A 64 1.34 -10.86 -3.70
CA MET A 64 2.18 -10.31 -2.65
C MET A 64 3.64 -10.74 -2.79
N HIS A 65 3.90 -12.03 -3.03
CA HIS A 65 5.25 -12.52 -3.29
C HIS A 65 5.88 -11.86 -4.53
N ARG A 66 5.11 -11.68 -5.61
CA ARG A 66 5.60 -11.00 -6.81
C ARG A 66 5.98 -9.54 -6.50
N LEU A 67 5.16 -8.82 -5.74
CA LEU A 67 5.44 -7.44 -5.37
C LEU A 67 6.69 -7.35 -4.49
N GLN A 68 6.81 -8.23 -3.50
CA GLN A 68 7.98 -8.31 -2.62
C GLN A 68 9.25 -8.64 -3.40
N ALA A 69 9.21 -9.63 -4.29
CA ALA A 69 10.35 -10.01 -5.12
C ALA A 69 10.77 -8.93 -6.13
N SER A 70 9.83 -8.07 -6.54
CA SER A 70 10.12 -6.94 -7.45
C SER A 70 10.73 -5.73 -6.74
N LEU A 71 10.68 -5.69 -5.40
CA LEU A 71 11.05 -4.53 -4.62
C LEU A 71 12.56 -4.40 -4.50
N ASP A 72 13.10 -3.28 -4.97
CA ASP A 72 14.51 -2.92 -4.89
C ASP A 72 14.73 -1.69 -3.99
N LYS A 73 15.99 -1.30 -3.76
CA LYS A 73 16.37 -0.17 -2.89
C LYS A 73 15.85 1.21 -3.35
N ASN A 74 15.48 1.35 -4.62
CA ASN A 74 14.89 2.56 -5.16
C ASN A 74 13.35 2.47 -5.19
N GLY A 75 12.79 1.32 -4.80
CA GLY A 75 11.35 1.10 -4.72
C GLY A 75 10.67 1.98 -3.69
N HIS A 76 9.35 2.09 -3.79
CA HIS A 76 8.51 2.81 -2.85
C HIS A 76 7.23 2.03 -2.58
N VAL A 77 6.96 1.78 -1.31
CA VAL A 77 5.72 1.18 -0.83
C VAL A 77 4.89 2.22 -0.10
N ILE A 78 3.63 2.40 -0.50
CA ILE A 78 2.71 3.36 0.11
C ILE A 78 1.48 2.61 0.59
N LEU A 79 1.22 2.62 1.90
CA LEU A 79 -0.03 2.11 2.48
C LEU A 79 -0.88 3.29 2.95
N VAL A 80 -2.13 3.36 2.44
CA VAL A 80 -3.12 4.35 2.85
C VAL A 80 -4.28 3.66 3.55
N GLY A 81 -4.40 3.85 4.85
CA GLY A 81 -5.55 3.41 5.63
C GLY A 81 -6.74 4.33 5.40
N GLY A 82 -7.92 3.76 5.23
CA GLY A 82 -9.15 4.54 5.11
C GLY A 82 -9.47 5.35 6.36
N VAL A 83 -10.40 6.30 6.23
CA VAL A 83 -10.72 7.27 7.30
C VAL A 83 -11.25 6.61 8.57
N ASN A 84 -11.90 5.44 8.47
CA ASN A 84 -12.41 4.69 9.62
C ASN A 84 -11.35 3.77 10.24
N SER A 85 -10.26 3.51 9.51
CA SER A 85 -9.14 2.66 9.95
C SER A 85 -7.89 3.50 10.30
N SER A 86 -8.06 4.81 10.53
CA SER A 86 -6.95 5.76 10.72
C SER A 86 -6.29 5.70 12.10
N SER A 87 -6.80 4.87 13.02
CA SER A 87 -6.18 4.65 14.32
C SER A 87 -4.87 3.89 14.16
N LEU A 88 -3.92 4.11 15.07
CA LEU A 88 -2.64 3.39 15.05
C LEU A 88 -2.87 1.87 15.18
N GLN A 89 -3.85 1.47 16.00
CA GLN A 89 -4.22 0.06 16.15
C GLN A 89 -4.85 -0.51 14.87
N GLY A 90 -5.75 0.22 14.20
CA GLY A 90 -6.38 -0.26 12.96
C GLY A 90 -5.36 -0.47 11.84
N MET A 91 -4.39 0.45 11.72
CA MET A 91 -3.26 0.28 10.81
C MET A 91 -2.38 -0.90 11.20
N ALA A 92 -2.06 -1.08 12.49
CA ALA A 92 -1.26 -2.21 12.97
C ALA A 92 -1.96 -3.55 12.67
N THR A 93 -3.26 -3.66 12.95
CA THR A 93 -4.07 -4.83 12.60
C THR A 93 -4.08 -5.08 11.09
N THR A 94 -4.15 -4.04 10.26
CA THR A 94 -4.06 -4.17 8.80
C THR A 94 -2.69 -4.70 8.38
N ILE A 95 -1.60 -4.19 8.94
CA ILE A 95 -0.22 -4.57 8.57
C ILE A 95 0.12 -5.98 9.08
N GLY A 96 -0.33 -6.33 10.28
CA GLY A 96 -0.08 -7.62 10.93
C GLY A 96 -0.94 -8.78 10.44
N GLN A 97 -1.76 -8.58 9.41
CA GLN A 97 -2.57 -9.64 8.83
C GLN A 97 -1.69 -10.81 8.38
N THR A 98 -2.10 -12.02 8.79
CA THR A 98 -1.45 -13.26 8.40
C THR A 98 -2.17 -13.88 7.21
N LEU A 99 -1.43 -14.22 6.16
CA LEU A 99 -1.91 -14.97 5.01
C LEU A 99 -1.07 -16.24 4.88
N HIS A 100 -1.69 -17.41 5.08
CA HIS A 100 -1.01 -18.71 5.06
C HIS A 100 0.24 -18.82 5.98
N GLY A 101 0.21 -18.18 7.14
CA GLY A 101 1.31 -18.21 8.12
C GLY A 101 2.38 -17.13 7.91
N GLU A 102 2.24 -16.28 6.90
CA GLU A 102 3.16 -15.17 6.59
C GLU A 102 2.49 -13.82 6.85
N GLN A 103 3.27 -12.75 7.08
CA GLN A 103 2.77 -11.38 7.24
C GLN A 103 3.20 -10.49 6.07
N PRO A 104 2.63 -10.70 4.86
CA PRO A 104 3.13 -10.09 3.63
C PRO A 104 3.08 -8.56 3.60
N LEU A 105 2.13 -7.93 4.31
CA LEU A 105 2.08 -6.47 4.40
C LEU A 105 3.19 -5.93 5.30
N ARG A 106 3.41 -6.55 6.46
CA ARG A 106 4.57 -6.27 7.32
C ARG A 106 5.87 -6.44 6.54
N ASP A 107 5.99 -7.51 5.75
CA ASP A 107 7.20 -7.83 4.99
C ASP A 107 7.51 -6.85 3.86
N LEU A 108 6.48 -6.26 3.25
CA LEU A 108 6.68 -5.15 2.31
C LEU A 108 7.05 -3.83 3.01
N LEU A 109 6.47 -3.57 4.18
CA LEU A 109 6.53 -2.26 4.85
C LEU A 109 7.68 -2.14 5.86
N ASN A 110 8.31 -3.24 6.25
CA ASN A 110 9.45 -3.24 7.18
C ASN A 110 10.77 -2.77 6.52
N GLY A 111 10.78 -2.53 5.20
CA GLY A 111 11.89 -1.89 4.50
C GLY A 111 13.14 -2.75 4.30
N HIS A 112 13.07 -4.08 4.45
CA HIS A 112 14.25 -4.96 4.27
C HIS A 112 14.90 -4.85 2.87
N SER A 113 14.15 -4.43 1.85
CA SER A 113 14.66 -4.17 0.50
C SER A 113 15.45 -2.86 0.38
N GLY A 114 15.42 -1.99 1.40
CA GLY A 114 15.89 -0.61 1.33
C GLY A 114 14.90 0.36 0.67
N ALA A 115 13.71 -0.11 0.27
CA ALA A 115 12.68 0.72 -0.34
C ALA A 115 12.17 1.80 0.62
N ALA A 116 11.75 2.93 0.05
CA ALA A 116 11.01 3.95 0.78
C ALA A 116 9.65 3.40 1.23
N VAL A 117 9.22 3.76 2.44
CA VAL A 117 7.93 3.35 3.00
C VAL A 117 7.16 4.59 3.43
N THR A 118 5.89 4.66 3.05
CA THR A 118 4.97 5.72 3.47
C THR A 118 3.70 5.10 4.01
N LEU A 119 3.36 5.45 5.25
CA LEU A 119 2.04 5.18 5.81
C LEU A 119 1.24 6.49 5.81
N ALA A 120 -0.01 6.42 5.38
CA ALA A 120 -0.91 7.55 5.35
C ALA A 120 -2.34 7.13 5.71
N SER A 121 -3.19 8.12 5.96
CA SER A 121 -4.63 7.92 6.03
C SER A 121 -5.38 9.00 5.26
N SER A 122 -6.29 8.57 4.38
CA SER A 122 -7.10 9.42 3.53
C SER A 122 -8.25 8.62 2.92
N ALA A 123 -9.31 9.28 2.46
CA ALA A 123 -10.39 8.64 1.70
C ALA A 123 -10.00 8.34 0.23
N GLY A 124 -8.81 8.73 -0.22
CA GLY A 124 -8.30 8.38 -1.55
C GLY A 124 -6.85 8.79 -1.77
N ILE A 125 -6.24 8.24 -2.82
CA ILE A 125 -4.88 8.54 -3.24
C ILE A 125 -4.79 8.55 -4.77
N THR A 126 -3.97 9.45 -5.31
CA THR A 126 -3.51 9.47 -6.71
C THR A 126 -1.98 9.43 -6.73
N ILE A 127 -1.40 8.57 -7.54
CA ILE A 127 0.04 8.30 -7.62
C ILE A 127 0.51 8.50 -9.05
N ASN A 128 1.50 9.38 -9.23
CA ASN A 128 2.09 9.69 -10.53
C ASN A 128 3.22 8.73 -10.87
N ALA A 129 3.73 8.81 -12.11
CA ALA A 129 4.81 7.96 -12.58
C ALA A 129 6.15 8.24 -11.89
N ASP A 130 6.39 9.47 -11.46
CA ASP A 130 7.60 9.89 -10.74
C ASP A 130 7.61 9.52 -9.24
N GLY A 131 6.56 8.82 -8.76
CA GLY A 131 6.41 8.45 -7.35
C GLY A 131 5.78 9.52 -6.47
N THR A 132 5.56 10.73 -6.99
CA THR A 132 4.78 11.74 -6.26
C THR A 132 3.33 11.28 -6.14
N PHE A 133 2.70 11.63 -5.02
CA PHE A 133 1.31 11.26 -4.77
C PHE A 133 0.55 12.41 -4.11
N LYS A 134 -0.78 12.39 -4.28
CA LYS A 134 -1.73 13.28 -3.61
C LYS A 134 -2.77 12.45 -2.88
N LEU A 135 -2.95 12.75 -1.60
CA LEU A 135 -4.07 12.27 -0.81
C LEU A 135 -5.31 13.12 -1.10
N LEU A 136 -6.50 12.58 -0.89
CA LEU A 136 -7.72 13.37 -1.00
C LEU A 136 -7.77 14.40 0.13
N GLU A 137 -7.76 15.68 -0.23
CA GLU A 137 -7.70 16.80 0.71
C GLU A 137 -8.86 16.78 1.72
N GLY A 138 -8.57 17.22 2.95
CA GLY A 138 -9.56 17.29 4.02
C GLY A 138 -10.06 15.94 4.54
N THR A 139 -9.39 14.83 4.20
CA THR A 139 -9.78 13.48 4.64
C THR A 139 -8.66 12.74 5.34
N GLY A 140 -8.99 12.01 6.40
CA GLY A 140 -8.05 11.18 7.15
C GLY A 140 -7.00 12.00 7.91
N ARG A 141 -5.85 11.38 8.19
CA ARG A 141 -4.75 11.96 8.97
C ARG A 141 -3.58 12.47 8.12
N GLY A 142 -3.64 12.30 6.80
CA GLY A 142 -2.52 12.60 5.92
C GLY A 142 -1.39 11.56 6.06
N VAL A 143 -0.18 11.95 5.68
CA VAL A 143 1.03 11.12 5.85
C VAL A 143 1.40 11.07 7.34
N LEU A 144 1.63 9.86 7.87
CA LEU A 144 2.02 9.66 9.26
C LEU A 144 3.44 10.14 9.52
N SER A 145 3.69 10.63 10.73
CA SER A 145 5.03 10.94 11.21
C SER A 145 5.83 9.65 11.44
N ARG A 146 7.16 9.77 11.49
CA ARG A 146 8.05 8.64 11.81
C ARG A 146 7.72 8.02 13.18
N GLU A 147 7.34 8.84 14.15
CA GLU A 147 6.94 8.38 15.49
C GLU A 147 5.65 7.56 15.43
N ASP A 148 4.64 8.02 14.69
CA ASP A 148 3.40 7.27 14.50
C ASP A 148 3.64 5.95 13.75
N ILE A 149 4.52 5.96 12.75
CA ILE A 149 4.93 4.74 12.04
C ILE A 149 5.56 3.74 13.01
N ALA A 150 6.53 4.16 13.82
CA ALA A 150 7.16 3.30 14.83
C ALA A 150 6.12 2.70 15.78
N ARG A 151 5.20 3.55 16.28
CA ARG A 151 4.10 3.10 17.14
C ARG A 151 3.15 2.12 16.46
N VAL A 152 2.91 2.23 15.16
CA VAL A 152 2.13 1.24 14.42
C VAL A 152 2.86 -0.10 14.43
N PHE A 153 4.15 -0.12 14.09
CA PHE A 153 4.93 -1.37 14.07
C PHE A 153 5.12 -2.01 15.45
N ASP A 154 5.23 -1.22 16.53
CA ASP A 154 5.26 -1.73 17.90
C ASP A 154 3.97 -2.47 18.32
N ARG A 155 2.88 -2.27 17.57
CA ARG A 155 1.56 -2.89 17.79
C ARG A 155 1.25 -4.00 16.79
N VAL A 156 2.17 -4.30 15.88
CA VAL A 156 2.06 -5.42 14.96
C VAL A 156 2.56 -6.65 15.72
N ASP A 157 1.63 -7.49 16.17
CA ASP A 157 1.93 -8.77 16.82
C ASP A 157 2.64 -9.74 15.85
#